data_AF-A0A3P5X2Q5-F1
#
_entry.id   AF-A0A3P5X2Q5-F1
#
_cell.length_a   1.000
_cell.length_b   1.000
_cell.length_c   1.000
_cell.angle_alpha   90.00
_cell.angle_beta   90.00
_cell.angle_gamma   90.00
#
_symmetry.space_group_name_H-M   'P 1'
#
loop_
_entity.id
_entity.type
_entity.pdbx_description
1 polymer ?
#
loop_
_entity_poly.entity_id
_entity_poly.type
_entity_poly.pdbx_seq_one_letter_code
_entity_poly.pdbx_strand_id
1 'polypeptide(L)'
;MAERDYVSTPVADSLGLRDVITGLAHDLTEQRAGRISPAEALARAALAKQIFNGVRFYMQAIKTLEGAAKPVSDPRLIEGEKADG
;
A
#
# COMPACT_ATOMS: atom_id res chain seq x y z
N MET A 1 -21.38 7.61 20.57
CA MET A 1 -20.07 7.60 19.88
C MET A 1 -20.35 7.24 18.43
N ALA A 2 -19.96 8.09 17.47
CA ALA A 2 -20.06 7.72 16.06
C ALA A 2 -19.09 6.56 15.80
N GLU A 3 -19.61 5.49 15.22
CA GLU A 3 -18.87 4.29 14.81
C GLU A 3 -17.75 4.73 13.86
N ARG A 4 -16.49 4.51 14.28
CA ARG A 4 -15.34 4.77 13.40
C ARG A 4 -15.33 3.68 12.34
N ASP A 5 -15.89 4.01 11.19
CA ASP A 5 -15.87 3.18 9.99
C ASP A 5 -14.43 3.12 9.44
N TYR A 6 -13.61 2.24 10.03
CA TYR A 6 -12.33 1.86 9.48
C TYR A 6 -12.59 0.89 8.33
N VAL A 7 -13.00 1.43 7.18
CA VAL A 7 -12.99 0.68 5.93
C VAL A 7 -11.53 0.32 5.66
N SER A 8 -11.17 -0.90 6.02
CA SER A 8 -9.84 -1.46 5.82
C SER A 8 -9.72 -1.83 4.35
N THR A 9 -9.64 -0.83 3.47
CA THR A 9 -9.29 -1.07 2.07
C THR A 9 -7.90 -1.71 2.07
N PRO A 10 -7.73 -2.91 1.48
CA PRO A 10 -6.43 -3.53 1.38
C PRO A 10 -5.42 -2.52 0.82
N VAL A 11 -4.24 -2.38 1.45
CA VAL A 11 -3.21 -1.41 1.02
C VAL A 11 -2.86 -1.59 -0.46
N ALA A 12 -2.91 -2.82 -0.97
CA ALA A 12 -2.72 -3.13 -2.38
C ALA A 12 -3.73 -2.44 -3.32
N ASP A 13 -4.98 -2.27 -2.87
CA ASP A 13 -6.04 -1.59 -3.63
C ASP A 13 -5.84 -0.07 -3.61
N SER A 14 -5.45 0.50 -2.46
CA SER A 14 -5.12 1.93 -2.37
C SER A 14 -3.90 2.34 -3.22
N LEU A 15 -2.97 1.41 -3.44
CA LEU A 15 -1.74 1.64 -4.19
C LEU A 15 -1.88 1.26 -5.68
N GLY A 16 -3.06 0.82 -6.12
CA GLY A 16 -3.32 0.49 -7.53
C GLY A 16 -2.48 -0.65 -8.09
N LEU A 17 -1.97 -1.54 -7.23
CA LEU A 17 -1.00 -2.58 -7.65
C LEU A 17 -1.61 -3.57 -8.64
N ARG A 18 -2.90 -3.86 -8.48
CA ARG A 18 -3.63 -4.78 -9.35
C ARG A 18 -3.60 -4.30 -10.79
N ASP A 19 -3.92 -3.03 -11.02
CA ASP A 19 -4.02 -2.44 -12.35
C ASP A 19 -2.67 -2.44 -13.07
N VAL A 20 -1.58 -2.14 -12.34
CA VAL A 20 -0.21 -2.19 -12.87
C VAL A 20 0.17 -3.61 -13.28
N ILE A 21 -0.13 -4.61 -12.45
CA ILE A 21 0.18 -6.02 -12.76
C ILE A 21 -0.62 -6.50 -13.96
N THR A 22 -1.93 -6.23 -14.00
CA THR A 22 -2.78 -6.61 -15.13
C THR A 22 -2.39 -5.89 -16.41
N GLY A 23 -1.98 -4.62 -16.31
CA GLY A 23 -1.45 -3.84 -17.43
C GLY A 23 -0.18 -4.45 -18.01
N LEU A 24 0.77 -4.86 -17.17
CA LEU A 24 1.99 -5.53 -17.63
C LEU A 24 1.69 -6.87 -18.33
N ALA A 25 0.75 -7.66 -17.80
CA ALA A 25 0.34 -8.90 -18.45
C ALA A 25 -0.32 -8.64 -19.83
N HIS A 26 -1.09 -7.56 -19.93
CA HIS A 26 -1.67 -7.12 -21.19
C HIS A 26 -0.59 -6.65 -22.18
N ASP A 27 0.38 -5.85 -21.74
CA ASP A 27 1.51 -5.39 -22.57
C ASP A 27 2.28 -6.58 -23.19
N LEU A 28 2.47 -7.68 -22.46
CA LEU A 28 3.08 -8.91 -23.02
C LEU A 28 2.24 -9.54 -24.15
N THR A 29 0.91 -9.48 -24.01
CA THR A 29 -0.02 -9.97 -25.04
C THR A 29 0.01 -9.06 -26.27
N GLU A 30 0.03 -7.74 -26.07
CA GLU A 30 0.14 -6.74 -27.13
C GLU A 30 1.47 -6.86 -27.89
N GLN A 31 2.56 -7.09 -27.17
CA GLN A 31 3.89 -7.27 -27.75
C GLN A 31 3.96 -8.55 -28.59
N ARG A 32 3.33 -9.66 -28.13
CA ARG A 32 3.21 -10.90 -28.91
C ARG A 32 2.33 -10.72 -30.15
N ALA A 33 1.28 -9.90 -30.05
CA ALA A 33 0.42 -9.56 -31.17
C ALA A 33 1.06 -8.57 -32.16
N GLY A 34 2.26 -8.06 -31.89
CA GLY A 34 2.94 -7.05 -32.71
C GLY A 34 2.31 -5.67 -32.64
N ARG A 35 1.44 -5.41 -31.65
CA ARG A 35 0.74 -4.12 -31.47
C ARG A 35 1.62 -3.08 -30.77
N ILE A 36 2.58 -3.51 -29.98
CA ILE A 36 3.66 -2.68 -29.43
C ILE A 36 5.02 -3.31 -29.74
N SER A 37 6.03 -2.47 -29.90
CA SER A 37 7.40 -2.90 -30.08
C SER A 37 8.01 -3.45 -28.77
N PRO A 38 9.07 -4.29 -28.84
CA PRO A 38 9.83 -4.69 -27.66
C PRO A 38 10.37 -3.51 -26.85
N ALA A 39 10.77 -2.42 -27.51
CA ALA A 39 11.27 -1.22 -26.85
C ALA A 39 10.17 -0.52 -26.01
N GLU A 40 8.96 -0.43 -26.53
CA GLU A 40 7.80 0.11 -25.79
C GLU A 40 7.44 -0.77 -24.59
N ALA A 41 7.41 -2.10 -24.77
CA ALA A 41 7.14 -3.03 -23.67
C ALA A 41 8.19 -2.91 -22.55
N LEU A 42 9.48 -2.78 -22.93
CA LEU A 42 10.57 -2.55 -21.97
C LEU A 42 10.43 -1.22 -21.23
N ALA A 43 10.05 -0.14 -21.92
CA ALA A 43 9.85 1.17 -21.30
C ALA A 43 8.70 1.13 -20.27
N ARG A 44 7.58 0.47 -20.60
CA ARG A 44 6.44 0.28 -19.69
C ARG A 44 6.82 -0.56 -18.47
N ALA A 45 7.58 -1.64 -18.68
CA ALA A 45 8.11 -2.46 -17.58
C ALA A 45 9.07 -1.66 -16.66
N ALA A 46 9.90 -0.80 -17.23
CA ALA A 46 10.80 0.06 -16.46
C ALA A 46 10.02 1.06 -15.58
N LEU A 47 8.94 1.64 -16.10
CA LEU A 47 8.05 2.50 -15.32
C LEU A 47 7.38 1.73 -14.17
N ALA A 48 6.81 0.56 -14.46
CA ALA A 48 6.17 -0.28 -13.44
C ALA A 48 7.15 -0.67 -12.32
N LYS A 49 8.43 -0.93 -12.66
CA LYS A 49 9.48 -1.17 -11.66
C LYS A 49 9.67 0.03 -10.72
N GLN A 50 9.60 1.26 -11.21
CA GLN A 50 9.71 2.45 -10.35
C GLN A 50 8.49 2.59 -9.44
N ILE A 51 7.29 2.26 -9.92
CA ILE A 51 6.08 2.24 -9.09
C ILE A 51 6.24 1.22 -7.95
N PHE A 52 6.70 0.01 -8.24
CA PHE A 52 6.95 -1.00 -7.19
C PHE A 52 8.04 -0.58 -6.19
N ASN A 53 9.08 0.12 -6.65
CA ASN A 53 10.07 0.70 -5.74
C ASN A 53 9.44 1.73 -4.80
N GLY A 54 8.56 2.60 -5.30
CA GLY A 54 7.81 3.57 -4.50
C GLY A 54 6.95 2.89 -3.43
N VAL A 55 6.23 1.84 -3.82
CA VAL A 55 5.41 1.01 -2.91
C VAL A 55 6.27 0.38 -1.81
N ARG A 56 7.43 -0.17 -2.18
CA ARG A 56 8.38 -0.71 -1.20
C ARG A 56 8.83 0.34 -0.19
N PHE A 57 9.14 1.56 -0.65
CA PHE A 57 9.52 2.66 0.23
C PHE A 57 8.37 3.08 1.16
N TYR A 58 7.14 3.17 0.64
CA TYR A 58 5.96 3.45 1.44
C TYR A 58 5.77 2.42 2.56
N MET A 59 5.79 1.14 2.21
CA MET A 59 5.65 0.04 3.20
C MET A 59 6.78 0.07 4.24
N GLN A 60 8.00 0.39 3.82
CA GLN A 60 9.12 0.52 4.75
C GLN A 60 8.93 1.70 5.70
N ALA A 61 8.46 2.85 5.20
CA ALA A 61 8.19 4.03 6.02
C ALA A 61 7.10 3.75 7.07
N ILE A 62 5.99 3.09 6.67
CA ILE A 62 4.92 2.68 7.59
C ILE A 62 5.49 1.79 8.71
N LYS A 63 6.22 0.74 8.37
CA LYS A 63 6.85 -0.14 9.38
C LYS A 63 7.79 0.60 10.32
N THR A 64 8.58 1.53 9.79
CA THR A 64 9.50 2.35 10.61
C THR A 64 8.72 3.23 11.59
N LEU A 65 7.63 3.85 11.15
CA LEU A 65 6.79 4.70 12.00
C LEU A 65 6.05 3.89 13.06
N GLU A 66 5.50 2.73 12.70
CA GLU A 66 4.86 1.79 13.63
C GLU A 66 5.83 1.32 14.71
N GLY A 67 7.07 0.98 14.34
CA GLY A 67 8.11 0.57 15.28
C GLY A 67 8.58 1.70 16.22
N ALA A 68 8.46 2.96 15.80
CA ALA A 68 8.81 4.14 16.60
C ALA A 68 7.63 4.71 17.41
N ALA A 69 6.41 4.19 17.21
CA ALA A 69 5.22 4.68 17.88
C ALA A 69 5.30 4.40 19.38
N LYS A 70 5.04 5.44 20.20
CA LYS A 70 4.89 5.24 21.65
C LYS A 70 3.56 4.52 21.91
N PRO A 71 3.53 3.54 22.83
CA PRO A 71 2.27 2.94 23.24
C PRO A 71 1.37 4.04 23.81
N VAL A 72 0.14 4.10 23.30
CA VAL A 72 -0.89 4.97 23.87
C VAL A 72 -1.39 4.27 25.12
N SER A 73 -1.13 4.86 26.29
CA SER A 73 -1.68 4.36 27.56
C SER A 73 -3.20 4.27 27.46
N ASP A 74 -3.79 3.18 27.99
CA ASP A 74 -5.24 2.96 28.02
C ASP A 74 -5.95 4.24 28.51
N PRO A 75 -6.92 4.79 27.75
CA PRO A 75 -7.65 5.99 28.15
C PRO A 75 -8.26 5.89 29.56
N ARG A 76 -8.55 4.67 30.03
CA ARG A 76 -9.06 4.39 31.38
C ARG A 76 -8.07 4.72 32.51
N LEU A 77 -6.77 4.78 32.23
CA LEU A 77 -5.75 5.22 33.19
C LEU A 77 -5.69 6.74 33.36
N ILE A 78 -6.24 7.51 32.41
CA ILE A 78 -6.27 8.98 32.47
C ILE A 78 -7.52 9.47 33.21
N GLU A 79 -8.61 8.69 33.19
CA GLU A 79 -9.88 9.05 33.83
C GLU A 79 -9.92 8.84 35.36
N GLY A 80 -8.86 8.30 35.96
CA GLY A 80 -8.76 8.19 37.42
C GLY A 80 -9.93 7.40 38.01
N GLU A 81 -10.08 6.14 37.57
CA GLU A 81 -10.99 5.21 38.24
C GLU A 81 -10.51 5.04 39.69
N LYS A 82 -11.24 5.65 40.63
CA LYS A 82 -11.04 5.42 42.06
C LYS A 82 -11.22 3.93 42.31
N ALA A 83 -10.12 3.26 42.64
CA ALA A 83 -10.17 1.95 43.25
C ALA A 83 -10.80 2.10 44.65
N ASP A 84 -12.13 1.99 44.70
CA ASP A 84 -12.83 1.72 45.94
C ASP A 84 -12.70 0.21 46.22
N GLY A 85 -12.02 -0.13 47.33
CA GLY A 85 -11.85 -1.50 47.83
C GLY A 85 -10.66 -1.63 48.77
#